data_AF-A0A124GQS2-F1
#
_entry.id   AF-A0A124GQS2-F1
#
_cell.length_a   1.000
_cell.length_b   1.000
_cell.length_c   1.000
_cell.angle_alpha   90.00
_cell.angle_beta   90.00
_cell.angle_gamma   90.00
#
_symmetry.space_group_name_H-M   'P 1'
#
loop_
_entity.id
_entity.type
_entity.pdbx_description
1 polymer ?
#
loop_
_entity_poly.entity_id
_entity_poly.type
_entity_poly.pdbx_seq_one_letter_code
_entity_poly.pdbx_strand_id
1 'polypeptide(L)'
;MTYLQTFGVKRKIYIKPLSSVHDKFYRGSILFQCIFDSKRRDVFAAGGRYDRLIQEFSPNVLSNLPQAHAVGFNLGSDRLRSSMIDYLKAKALSKDSETSAESYWAARRCDVLVASFDPTVLRTTGVKLIEELWSNNISAELAVDASSLEELLVKYKDSNHRCIVIAKQDSKERGFKVRNLMRKEEFDIRTAELVLWLRSEVQARHHREGTADPRQSRQLSQQEALAFQERANDVRILVPQHRSKKTNRRNIVESALLSAREVAENARNGPVAAIDTRDDVLDAIRDTRLSDAESWRSVIQNAPLTERKYLSQVHELLTDLAVENRTNDTESYTNAFIYNYRTGSCVYYDLGP
;
A
#
# COMPACT_ATOMS: atom_id res chain seq x y z
N MET A 1 -4.92 19.53 25.59
CA MET A 1 -5.75 18.48 26.23
C MET A 1 -7.07 18.23 25.50
N THR A 2 -7.73 19.27 24.96
CA THR A 2 -9.01 19.19 24.24
C THR A 2 -9.06 18.14 23.14
N TYR A 3 -8.01 18.04 22.31
CA TYR A 3 -7.94 17.03 21.25
C TYR A 3 -7.89 15.59 21.77
N LEU A 4 -7.18 15.35 22.88
CA LEU A 4 -7.06 14.00 23.47
C LEU A 4 -8.38 13.51 24.09
N GLN A 5 -9.17 14.43 24.64
CA GLN A 5 -10.54 14.14 25.12
C GLN A 5 -11.46 13.79 23.95
N THR A 6 -11.36 14.53 22.84
CA THR A 6 -12.14 14.28 21.61
C THR A 6 -11.79 12.91 21.01
N PHE A 7 -10.51 12.51 21.05
CA PHE A 7 -10.07 11.18 20.62
C PHE A 7 -10.38 10.06 21.63
N GLY A 8 -11.06 10.36 22.74
CA GLY A 8 -11.46 9.36 23.72
C GLY A 8 -10.29 8.67 24.42
N VAL A 9 -9.14 9.36 24.57
CA VAL A 9 -7.98 8.81 25.25
C VAL A 9 -8.32 8.60 26.74
N LYS A 10 -8.56 7.35 27.12
CA LYS A 10 -8.93 6.96 28.50
C LYS A 10 -7.75 6.86 29.47
N ARG A 11 -6.52 6.91 28.96
CA ARG A 11 -5.30 6.73 29.77
C ARG A 11 -4.96 8.02 30.52
N LYS A 12 -4.41 7.87 31.74
CA LYS A 12 -3.95 9.01 32.55
C LYS A 12 -2.78 9.71 31.87
N ILE A 13 -2.84 11.03 31.78
CA ILE A 13 -1.80 11.86 31.19
C ILE A 13 -1.19 12.70 32.30
N TYR A 14 0.14 12.65 32.42
CA TYR A 14 0.89 13.42 33.41
C TYR A 14 1.79 14.42 32.71
N ILE A 15 1.68 15.70 33.08
CA ILE A 15 2.60 16.75 32.62
C ILE A 15 3.80 16.73 33.55
N LYS A 16 4.97 16.38 33.02
CA LYS A 16 6.22 16.31 33.78
C LYS A 16 7.28 17.20 33.13
N PRO A 17 7.43 18.47 33.55
CA PRO A 17 8.34 19.43 32.91
C PRO A 17 9.81 19.00 32.86
N LEU A 18 10.25 18.17 33.83
CA LEU A 18 11.64 17.71 33.95
C LEU A 18 11.90 16.34 33.28
N SER A 19 10.88 15.71 32.69
CA SER A 19 11.04 14.40 32.06
C SER A 19 11.43 14.60 30.60
N SER A 20 12.70 14.41 30.27
CA SER A 20 13.19 14.51 28.90
C SER A 20 13.86 13.21 28.43
N VAL A 21 13.51 12.77 27.21
CA VAL A 21 14.06 11.61 26.53
C VAL A 21 14.57 12.08 25.18
N HIS A 22 15.89 11.95 24.95
CA HIS A 22 16.55 12.43 23.74
C HIS A 22 16.24 13.91 23.40
N ASP A 23 16.33 14.80 24.40
CA ASP A 23 15.99 16.23 24.32
C ASP A 23 16.47 16.95 23.06
N LYS A 24 17.69 16.61 22.61
CA LYS A 24 18.34 17.18 21.43
C LYS A 24 17.47 17.18 20.19
N PHE A 25 16.58 16.20 20.01
CA PHE A 25 15.74 16.09 18.83
C PHE A 25 14.43 16.88 18.92
N TYR A 26 13.98 17.21 20.13
CA TYR A 26 12.65 17.79 20.39
C TYR A 26 12.72 19.20 20.98
N ARG A 27 13.89 19.84 20.90
CA ARG A 27 14.18 21.13 21.53
C ARG A 27 13.17 22.20 21.09
N GLY A 28 12.56 22.87 22.08
CA GLY A 28 11.57 23.94 21.85
C GLY A 28 10.20 23.42 21.39
N SER A 29 9.93 22.12 21.55
CA SER A 29 8.69 21.46 21.11
C SER A 29 8.15 20.51 22.19
N ILE A 30 6.99 19.91 21.92
CA ILE A 30 6.35 18.96 22.83
C ILE A 30 6.98 17.57 22.67
N LEU A 31 7.34 16.97 23.81
CA LEU A 31 7.77 15.58 23.98
C LEU A 31 6.69 14.82 24.77
N PHE A 32 6.47 13.56 24.44
CA PHE A 32 5.68 12.62 25.23
C PHE A 32 6.39 11.28 25.37
N GLN A 33 6.04 10.56 26.44
CA GLN A 33 6.54 9.22 26.72
C GLN A 33 5.41 8.35 27.24
N CYS A 34 5.38 7.10 26.79
CA CYS A 34 4.46 6.08 27.24
C CYS A 34 5.21 5.13 28.18
N ILE A 35 4.69 4.99 29.39
CA ILE A 35 5.36 4.27 30.48
C ILE A 35 4.46 3.12 30.94
N PHE A 36 5.07 1.96 31.19
CA PHE A 36 4.44 0.92 32.00
C PHE A 36 4.56 1.31 33.48
N ASP A 37 3.43 1.62 34.10
CA ASP A 37 3.35 1.96 35.53
C ASP A 37 3.30 0.66 36.36
N SER A 38 4.42 -0.07 36.35
CA SER A 38 4.64 -1.27 37.17
C SER A 38 5.54 -0.96 38.38
N LYS A 39 5.96 -1.98 39.14
CA LYS A 39 6.97 -1.82 40.21
C LYS A 39 8.25 -1.10 39.74
N ARG A 40 8.59 -1.24 38.46
CA ARG A 40 9.61 -0.44 37.78
C ARG A 40 8.94 0.35 36.66
N ARG A 41 9.15 1.67 36.64
CA ARG A 41 8.67 2.52 35.55
C ARG A 41 9.57 2.33 34.35
N ASP A 42 8.97 1.92 33.25
CA ASP A 42 9.69 1.59 32.04
C ASP A 42 9.06 2.24 30.81
N VAL A 43 9.89 2.86 29.96
CA VAL A 43 9.43 3.60 28.78
C VAL A 43 9.40 2.64 27.59
N PHE A 44 8.22 2.43 27.01
CA PHE A 44 8.05 1.55 25.85
C PHE A 44 7.82 2.30 24.53
N ALA A 45 7.41 3.56 24.61
CA ALA A 45 7.37 4.46 23.48
C ALA A 45 7.71 5.88 23.91
N ALA A 46 8.38 6.62 23.04
CA ALA A 46 8.69 8.03 23.24
C ALA A 46 8.67 8.76 21.90
N GLY A 47 8.20 9.99 21.89
CA GLY A 47 8.04 10.76 20.68
C GLY A 47 7.76 12.21 20.95
N GLY A 48 7.67 12.99 19.88
CA GLY A 48 7.49 14.42 19.98
C GLY A 48 7.54 15.08 18.62
N ARG A 49 7.47 16.40 18.66
CA ARG A 49 7.64 17.25 17.48
C ARG A 49 9.10 17.64 17.32
N TYR A 50 9.67 17.41 16.13
CA TYR A 50 11.12 17.49 15.86
C TYR A 50 11.44 18.41 14.66
N ASP A 51 10.72 19.51 14.53
CA ASP A 51 10.89 20.49 13.43
C ASP A 51 12.32 21.03 13.32
N ARG A 52 12.96 21.28 14.46
CA ARG A 52 14.33 21.82 14.51
C ARG A 52 15.35 20.84 13.92
N LEU A 53 15.14 19.54 14.11
CA LEU A 53 15.98 18.52 13.50
C LEU A 53 15.89 18.58 11.97
N ILE A 54 14.70 18.79 11.41
CA ILE A 54 14.56 18.93 9.95
C ILE A 54 15.25 20.20 9.46
N GLN A 55 15.11 21.30 10.20
CA GLN A 55 15.75 22.57 9.86
C GLN A 55 17.29 22.46 9.86
N GLU A 56 17.87 21.78 10.84
CA GLU A 56 19.33 21.60 10.94
C GLU A 56 19.93 20.83 9.75
N PHE A 57 19.15 19.95 9.11
CA PHE A 57 19.57 19.18 7.94
C PHE A 57 19.00 19.70 6.61
N SER A 58 18.22 20.78 6.63
CA SER A 58 17.67 21.38 5.41
C SER A 58 18.75 22.18 4.66
N PRO A 59 18.93 21.99 3.35
CA PRO A 59 19.89 22.78 2.57
C PRO A 59 19.44 24.24 2.48
N ASN A 60 20.40 25.16 2.63
CA ASN A 60 20.16 26.62 2.65
C ASN A 60 19.44 27.16 1.39
N VAL A 61 19.52 26.43 0.27
CA VAL A 61 18.84 26.76 -1.00
C VAL A 61 17.31 26.67 -0.88
N LEU A 62 16.79 25.87 0.07
CA LEU A 62 15.36 25.71 0.34
C LEU A 62 14.83 26.67 1.41
N SER A 63 15.60 27.69 1.81
CA SER A 63 15.23 28.63 2.89
C SER A 63 13.97 29.45 2.62
N ASN A 64 13.56 29.58 1.35
CA ASN A 64 12.32 30.25 0.95
C ASN A 64 11.09 29.30 0.87
N LEU A 65 11.26 28.00 1.10
CA LEU A 65 10.16 27.04 1.14
C LEU A 65 9.52 27.00 2.54
N PRO A 66 8.21 26.68 2.64
CA PRO A 66 7.55 26.52 3.92
C PRO A 66 8.27 25.47 4.78
N GLN A 67 8.55 25.84 6.03
CA GLN A 67 9.25 24.98 6.98
C GLN A 67 8.50 23.66 7.17
N ALA A 68 9.18 22.55 6.92
CA ALA A 68 8.61 21.23 7.16
C ALA A 68 8.46 20.99 8.67
N HIS A 69 7.23 20.68 9.09
CA HIS A 69 6.90 20.32 10.47
C HIS A 69 6.67 18.83 10.57
N ALA A 70 7.22 18.20 11.59
CA ALA A 70 7.07 16.76 11.77
C ALA A 70 6.88 16.37 13.23
N VAL A 71 6.00 15.40 13.41
CA VAL A 71 5.71 14.76 14.69
C VAL A 71 5.76 13.25 14.48
N GLY A 72 6.34 12.55 15.45
CA GLY A 72 6.51 11.11 15.35
C GLY A 72 6.88 10.53 16.70
N PHE A 73 6.93 9.22 16.75
CA PHE A 73 7.31 8.49 17.95
C PHE A 73 7.98 7.18 17.59
N ASN A 74 8.83 6.72 18.50
CA ASN A 74 9.43 5.41 18.45
C ASN A 74 8.67 4.47 19.40
N LEU A 75 8.35 3.28 18.91
CA LEU A 75 7.76 2.19 19.68
C LEU A 75 8.78 1.05 19.72
N GLY A 76 9.22 0.67 20.92
CA GLY A 76 10.19 -0.42 21.09
C GLY A 76 9.60 -1.78 20.73
N SER A 77 9.73 -2.19 19.46
CA SER A 77 9.19 -3.43 18.92
C SER A 77 9.68 -4.67 19.69
N ASP A 78 10.96 -4.67 20.10
CA ASP A 78 11.55 -5.79 20.83
C ASP A 78 10.89 -5.99 22.19
N ARG A 79 10.59 -4.90 22.90
CA ARG A 79 9.90 -4.96 24.19
C ARG A 79 8.45 -5.39 24.03
N LEU A 80 7.79 -4.91 22.98
CA LEU A 80 6.44 -5.36 22.63
C LEU A 80 6.43 -6.87 22.35
N ARG A 81 7.42 -7.36 21.58
CA ARG A 81 7.59 -8.78 21.26
C ARG A 81 7.82 -9.62 22.53
N SER A 82 8.77 -9.24 23.39
CA SER A 82 9.03 -9.96 24.64
C SER A 82 7.80 -10.00 25.53
N SER A 83 7.14 -8.85 25.74
CA SER A 83 5.92 -8.78 26.54
C SER A 83 4.79 -9.62 25.96
N MET A 84 4.69 -9.70 24.63
CA MET A 84 3.69 -10.53 23.96
C MET A 84 3.99 -12.02 24.10
N ILE A 85 5.26 -12.43 23.99
CA ILE A 85 5.68 -13.82 24.24
C ILE A 85 5.36 -14.23 25.68
N ASP A 86 5.66 -13.38 26.66
CA ASP A 86 5.36 -13.66 28.07
C ASP A 86 3.86 -13.73 28.34
N TYR A 87 3.07 -12.85 27.72
CA TYR A 87 1.61 -12.91 27.75
C TYR A 87 1.07 -14.23 27.19
N LEU A 88 1.58 -14.69 26.05
CA LEU A 88 1.18 -15.95 25.44
C LEU A 88 1.58 -17.16 26.30
N LYS A 89 2.79 -17.17 26.87
CA LYS A 89 3.23 -18.23 27.79
C LYS A 89 2.37 -18.29 29.05
N ALA A 90 2.06 -17.14 29.66
CA ALA A 90 1.21 -17.07 30.84
C ALA A 90 -0.21 -17.59 30.55
N LYS A 91 -0.74 -17.33 29.36
CA LYS A 91 -2.06 -17.80 28.92
C LYS A 91 -2.08 -19.30 28.58
N ALA A 92 -0.99 -19.84 28.02
CA ALA A 92 -0.86 -21.28 27.76
C ALA A 92 -0.78 -22.13 29.05
N LEU A 93 -0.31 -21.53 30.15
CA LEU A 93 -0.28 -22.17 31.47
C LEU A 93 -1.65 -22.19 32.17
N SER A 94 -2.57 -21.28 31.81
CA SER A 94 -3.96 -21.29 32.29
C SER A 94 -4.81 -22.22 31.42
N LYS A 95 -4.76 -23.52 31.73
CA LYS A 95 -5.36 -24.65 31.00
C LYS A 95 -6.89 -24.73 31.03
N ASP A 96 -7.59 -23.60 31.16
CA ASP A 96 -9.06 -23.54 31.35
C ASP A 96 -9.79 -22.68 30.31
N SER A 97 -9.13 -22.23 29.25
CA SER A 97 -9.83 -21.67 28.08
C SER A 97 -9.49 -22.45 26.82
N GLU A 98 -10.31 -23.44 26.49
CA GLU A 98 -10.40 -24.13 25.18
C GLU A 98 -10.75 -23.17 24.01
N THR A 99 -10.56 -21.86 24.16
CA THR A 99 -11.10 -20.87 23.23
C THR A 99 -10.01 -19.97 22.65
N SER A 100 -9.72 -20.30 21.39
CA SER A 100 -9.42 -19.37 20.29
C SER A 100 -8.03 -18.72 20.30
N ALA A 101 -7.48 -18.21 21.40
CA ALA A 101 -6.32 -17.32 21.34
C ALA A 101 -4.96 -17.99 21.05
N GLU A 102 -4.78 -19.28 21.37
CA GLU A 102 -3.53 -20.00 21.09
C GLU A 102 -3.29 -20.20 19.58
N SER A 103 -4.35 -20.35 18.78
CA SER A 103 -4.26 -20.56 17.33
C SER A 103 -3.93 -19.31 16.51
N TYR A 104 -4.04 -18.11 17.09
CA TYR A 104 -3.75 -16.86 16.37
C TYR A 104 -2.25 -16.62 16.21
N TRP A 105 -1.45 -17.01 17.19
CA TRP A 105 -0.03 -16.65 17.29
C TRP A 105 0.93 -17.82 17.01
N ALA A 106 0.39 -19.00 16.69
CA ALA A 106 1.19 -20.11 16.20
C ALA A 106 1.83 -19.74 14.85
N ALA A 107 3.13 -20.03 14.68
CA ALA A 107 3.83 -19.81 13.43
C ALA A 107 3.13 -20.59 12.30
N ARG A 108 2.47 -19.86 11.39
CA ARG A 108 1.71 -20.45 10.28
C ARG A 108 2.69 -20.75 9.15
N ARG A 109 2.86 -22.03 8.82
CA ARG A 109 3.65 -22.46 7.66
C ARG A 109 2.75 -22.63 6.44
N CYS A 110 1.80 -23.57 6.51
CA CYS A 110 0.78 -23.82 5.49
C CYS A 110 -0.51 -24.32 6.14
N ASP A 111 -1.65 -24.17 5.46
CA ASP A 111 -2.93 -24.67 5.97
C ASP A 111 -3.08 -26.19 5.74
N VAL A 112 -2.60 -26.67 4.59
CA VAL A 112 -2.74 -28.05 4.13
C VAL A 112 -1.38 -28.72 3.98
N LEU A 113 -1.22 -29.92 4.54
CA LEU A 113 -0.08 -30.79 4.28
C LEU A 113 -0.51 -31.92 3.33
N VAL A 114 0.05 -31.98 2.13
CA VAL A 114 -0.21 -33.05 1.17
C VAL A 114 0.81 -34.17 1.38
N ALA A 115 0.33 -35.38 1.69
CA ALA A 115 1.15 -36.55 1.96
C ALA A 115 0.70 -37.76 1.15
N SER A 116 1.55 -38.79 1.11
CA SER A 116 1.27 -40.11 0.56
C SER A 116 2.26 -41.07 1.20
N PHE A 117 1.82 -42.30 1.48
CA PHE A 117 2.71 -43.36 1.97
C PHE A 117 3.43 -44.11 0.84
N ASP A 118 3.04 -43.84 -0.41
CA ASP A 118 3.82 -44.21 -1.59
C ASP A 118 4.61 -42.99 -2.10
N PRO A 119 5.96 -43.03 -2.08
CA PRO A 119 6.83 -41.98 -2.58
C PRO A 119 6.61 -41.62 -4.07
N THR A 120 6.18 -42.59 -4.88
CA THR A 120 5.91 -42.39 -6.32
C THR A 120 4.61 -41.62 -6.53
N VAL A 121 3.56 -41.96 -5.77
CA VAL A 121 2.28 -41.24 -5.76
C VAL A 121 2.47 -39.83 -5.21
N LEU A 122 3.34 -39.64 -4.20
CA LEU A 122 3.66 -38.31 -3.66
C LEU A 122 4.27 -37.40 -4.72
N ARG A 123 5.24 -37.93 -5.49
CA ARG A 123 5.95 -37.18 -6.54
C ARG A 123 5.13 -36.96 -7.81
N THR A 124 4.06 -37.73 -8.03
CA THR A 124 3.19 -37.62 -9.21
C THR A 124 1.88 -36.94 -8.88
N THR A 125 0.99 -37.61 -8.15
CA THR A 125 -0.33 -37.09 -7.75
C THR A 125 -0.22 -35.99 -6.71
N GLY A 126 0.69 -36.11 -5.73
CA GLY A 126 0.88 -35.08 -4.69
C GLY A 126 1.33 -33.74 -5.26
N VAL A 127 2.26 -33.74 -6.21
CA VAL A 127 2.73 -32.51 -6.88
C VAL A 127 1.62 -31.83 -7.69
N LYS A 128 0.85 -32.61 -8.46
CA LYS A 128 -0.32 -32.09 -9.19
C LYS A 128 -1.37 -31.49 -8.25
N LEU A 129 -1.60 -32.13 -7.10
CA LEU A 129 -2.53 -31.61 -6.11
C LEU A 129 -2.03 -30.30 -5.50
N ILE A 130 -0.73 -30.16 -5.22
CA ILE A 130 -0.16 -28.91 -4.72
C ILE A 130 -0.36 -27.76 -5.71
N GLU A 131 -0.11 -28.01 -7.01
CA GLU A 131 -0.39 -27.05 -8.09
C GLU A 131 -1.87 -26.64 -8.13
N GLU A 132 -2.78 -27.61 -8.01
CA GLU A 132 -4.23 -27.35 -7.97
C GLU A 132 -4.62 -26.53 -6.73
N LEU A 133 -4.04 -26.80 -5.55
CA LEU A 133 -4.33 -26.05 -4.33
C LEU A 133 -3.80 -24.61 -4.42
N TRP A 134 -2.58 -24.42 -4.92
CA TRP A 134 -1.99 -23.09 -5.09
C TRP A 134 -2.74 -22.24 -6.11
N SER A 135 -3.12 -22.82 -7.26
CA SER A 135 -3.94 -22.11 -8.27
C SER A 135 -5.31 -21.69 -7.72
N ASN A 136 -5.79 -22.37 -6.67
CA ASN A 136 -7.04 -22.08 -5.99
C ASN A 136 -6.88 -21.21 -4.72
N ASN A 137 -5.70 -20.60 -4.50
CA ASN A 137 -5.34 -19.76 -3.34
C ASN A 137 -5.42 -20.48 -1.99
N ILE A 138 -5.11 -21.78 -1.96
CA ILE A 138 -5.00 -22.55 -0.72
C ILE A 138 -3.52 -22.76 -0.39
N SER A 139 -3.10 -22.33 0.80
CA SER A 139 -1.72 -22.52 1.27
C SER A 139 -1.48 -24.00 1.59
N ALA A 140 -0.62 -24.64 0.80
CA ALA A 140 -0.33 -26.07 0.92
C ALA A 140 1.18 -26.35 0.78
N GLU A 141 1.66 -27.39 1.47
CA GLU A 141 3.04 -27.90 1.40
C GLU A 141 3.03 -29.41 1.15
N LEU A 142 4.03 -29.88 0.41
CA LEU A 142 4.24 -31.31 0.17
C LEU A 142 5.03 -31.92 1.34
N ALA A 143 4.56 -33.04 1.87
CA ALA A 143 5.23 -33.76 2.93
C ALA A 143 6.56 -34.38 2.48
N VAL A 144 7.47 -34.60 3.43
CA VAL A 144 8.60 -35.52 3.25
C VAL A 144 8.08 -36.96 3.19
N ASP A 145 8.80 -37.84 2.47
CA ASP A 145 8.53 -39.27 2.44
C ASP A 145 8.32 -39.82 3.87
N ALA A 146 7.19 -40.48 4.09
CA ALA A 146 6.80 -41.08 5.36
C ALA A 146 6.06 -42.40 5.08
N SER A 147 6.27 -43.40 5.92
CA SER A 147 5.69 -44.73 5.73
C SER A 147 4.38 -44.92 6.50
N SER A 148 4.13 -44.06 7.49
CA SER A 148 2.90 -44.07 8.28
C SER A 148 2.45 -42.68 8.73
N LEU A 149 1.22 -42.60 9.22
CA LEU A 149 0.63 -41.37 9.72
C LEU A 149 1.30 -40.92 11.03
N GLU A 150 1.70 -41.86 11.87
CA GLU A 150 2.42 -41.60 13.13
C GLU A 150 3.78 -40.96 12.84
N GLU A 151 4.53 -41.50 11.86
CA GLU A 151 5.81 -40.94 11.44
C GLU A 151 5.65 -39.50 10.90
N LEU A 152 4.60 -39.27 10.10
CA LEU A 152 4.27 -37.96 9.57
C LEU A 152 3.93 -36.95 10.69
N LEU A 153 3.13 -37.35 11.68
CA LEU A 153 2.76 -36.51 12.82
C LEU A 153 3.96 -36.16 13.71
N VAL A 154 4.95 -37.06 13.84
CA VAL A 154 6.19 -36.78 14.57
C VAL A 154 7.05 -35.78 13.80
N LYS A 155 7.21 -35.96 12.49
CA LYS A 155 7.99 -35.07 11.61
C LYS A 155 7.42 -33.64 11.58
N TYR A 156 6.10 -33.51 11.62
CA TYR A 156 5.39 -32.23 11.53
C TYR A 156 4.77 -31.77 12.85
N LYS A 157 5.22 -32.29 13.99
CA LYS A 157 4.66 -31.98 15.33
C LYS A 157 4.65 -30.49 15.65
N ASP A 158 5.71 -29.78 15.28
CA ASP A 158 5.86 -28.34 15.53
C ASP A 158 5.28 -27.49 14.39
N SER A 159 4.85 -28.12 13.29
CA SER A 159 4.24 -27.43 12.16
C SER A 159 2.73 -27.35 12.36
N ASN A 160 2.21 -26.13 12.46
CA ASN A 160 0.79 -25.90 12.70
C ASN A 160 -0.06 -26.03 11.42
N HIS A 161 0.00 -27.21 10.79
CA HIS A 161 -0.90 -27.59 9.70
C HIS A 161 -2.30 -27.84 10.26
N ARG A 162 -3.33 -27.52 9.49
CA ARG A 162 -4.71 -27.72 9.95
C ARG A 162 -5.29 -29.03 9.45
N CYS A 163 -4.99 -29.38 8.21
CA CYS A 163 -5.41 -30.64 7.64
C CYS A 163 -4.26 -31.33 6.92
N ILE A 164 -4.28 -32.65 6.97
CA ILE A 164 -3.39 -33.51 6.21
C ILE A 164 -4.24 -34.17 5.12
N VAL A 165 -3.84 -34.02 3.87
CA VAL A 165 -4.48 -34.67 2.72
C VAL A 165 -3.57 -35.79 2.25
N ILE A 166 -4.01 -37.04 2.39
CA ILE A 166 -3.26 -38.23 2.02
C ILE A 166 -3.77 -38.74 0.67
N ALA A 167 -2.92 -38.71 -0.35
CA ALA A 167 -3.20 -39.30 -1.66
C ALA A 167 -3.08 -40.82 -1.59
N LYS A 168 -4.10 -41.54 -2.11
CA LYS A 168 -4.14 -43.01 -2.17
C LYS A 168 -3.87 -43.49 -3.60
N GLN A 169 -3.11 -44.57 -3.74
CA GLN A 169 -2.71 -45.14 -5.04
C GLN A 169 -3.89 -45.73 -5.85
N ASP A 170 -4.87 -46.35 -5.18
CA ASP A 170 -5.84 -47.25 -5.85
C ASP A 170 -7.30 -46.75 -5.88
N SER A 171 -7.60 -45.55 -5.42
CA SER A 171 -9.00 -45.09 -5.30
C SER A 171 -9.41 -44.16 -6.43
N LYS A 172 -9.89 -44.73 -7.55
CA LYS A 172 -10.43 -43.98 -8.71
C LYS A 172 -11.63 -43.10 -8.39
N GLU A 173 -12.39 -43.40 -7.32
CA GLU A 173 -13.58 -42.61 -6.93
C GLU A 173 -13.39 -41.76 -5.66
N ARG A 174 -12.52 -42.15 -4.72
CA ARG A 174 -12.22 -41.45 -3.46
C ARG A 174 -10.70 -41.34 -3.24
N GLY A 175 -10.05 -40.56 -4.10
CA GLY A 175 -8.59 -40.51 -4.21
C GLY A 175 -7.85 -39.95 -3.00
N PHE A 176 -8.55 -39.25 -2.08
CA PHE A 176 -7.90 -38.53 -0.98
C PHE A 176 -8.55 -38.82 0.38
N LYS A 177 -7.71 -39.06 1.38
CA LYS A 177 -8.10 -39.10 2.79
C LYS A 177 -7.67 -37.81 3.47
N VAL A 178 -8.62 -37.03 3.93
CA VAL A 178 -8.37 -35.75 4.61
C VAL A 178 -8.56 -35.90 6.11
N ARG A 179 -7.51 -35.63 6.88
CA ARG A 179 -7.54 -35.63 8.35
C ARG A 179 -7.51 -34.21 8.88
N ASN A 180 -8.54 -33.83 9.62
CA ASN A 180 -8.59 -32.56 10.33
C ASN A 180 -7.87 -32.71 11.68
N LEU A 181 -6.76 -31.99 11.87
CA LEU A 181 -5.95 -32.11 13.09
C LEU A 181 -6.62 -31.46 14.31
N MET A 182 -7.50 -30.49 14.11
CA MET A 182 -8.24 -29.83 15.19
C MET A 182 -9.40 -30.70 15.70
N ARG A 183 -10.19 -31.25 14.77
CA ARG A 183 -11.36 -32.08 15.11
C ARG A 183 -11.02 -33.55 15.32
N LYS A 184 -9.81 -33.97 14.94
CA LYS A 184 -9.36 -35.38 14.90
C LYS A 184 -10.30 -36.28 14.08
N GLU A 185 -11.00 -35.70 13.11
CA GLU A 185 -11.90 -36.40 12.20
C GLU A 185 -11.19 -36.72 10.87
N GLU A 186 -11.57 -37.83 10.24
CA GLU A 186 -11.04 -38.27 8.95
C GLU A 186 -12.17 -38.43 7.94
N PHE A 187 -11.95 -37.92 6.73
CA PHE A 187 -12.92 -37.92 5.64
C PHE A 187 -12.29 -38.47 4.36
N ASP A 188 -12.97 -39.38 3.68
CA ASP A 188 -12.58 -39.83 2.34
C ASP A 188 -13.31 -39.00 1.29
N ILE A 189 -12.56 -38.14 0.59
CA ILE A 189 -13.07 -37.12 -0.33
C ILE A 189 -12.68 -37.46 -1.77
N ARG A 190 -13.59 -37.16 -2.69
CA ARG A 190 -13.36 -37.30 -4.14
C ARG A 190 -12.44 -36.20 -4.65
N THR A 191 -11.64 -36.49 -5.67
CA THR A 191 -10.72 -35.50 -6.28
C THR A 191 -11.43 -34.20 -6.67
N ALA A 192 -12.60 -34.30 -7.31
CA ALA A 192 -13.37 -33.12 -7.75
C ALA A 192 -13.94 -32.25 -6.61
N GLU A 193 -14.12 -32.82 -5.42
CA GLU A 193 -14.73 -32.14 -4.27
C GLU A 193 -13.69 -31.60 -3.28
N LEU A 194 -12.43 -32.01 -3.41
CA LEU A 194 -11.37 -31.72 -2.44
C LEU A 194 -11.12 -30.21 -2.28
N VAL A 195 -10.97 -29.48 -3.39
CA VAL A 195 -10.71 -28.03 -3.36
C VAL A 195 -11.87 -27.27 -2.72
N LEU A 196 -13.11 -27.62 -3.05
CA LEU A 196 -14.30 -26.99 -2.48
C LEU A 196 -14.42 -27.26 -0.98
N TRP A 197 -14.15 -28.50 -0.57
CA TRP A 197 -14.17 -28.88 0.83
C TRP A 197 -13.10 -28.12 1.63
N LEU A 198 -11.86 -28.08 1.14
CA LEU A 198 -10.76 -27.35 1.78
C LEU A 198 -11.04 -25.85 1.87
N ARG A 199 -11.59 -25.24 0.80
CA ARG A 199 -12.03 -23.83 0.84
C ARG A 199 -13.05 -23.56 1.94
N SER A 200 -14.06 -24.42 2.07
CA SER A 200 -15.08 -24.27 3.12
C SER A 200 -14.47 -24.37 4.52
N GLU A 201 -13.53 -25.28 4.72
CA GLU A 201 -12.84 -25.48 6.00
C GLU A 201 -11.92 -24.28 6.32
N VAL A 202 -11.13 -23.81 5.35
CA VAL A 202 -10.27 -22.60 5.46
C VAL A 202 -11.11 -21.37 5.80
N GLN A 203 -12.22 -21.13 5.09
CA GLN A 203 -13.08 -19.97 5.32
C GLN A 203 -13.83 -20.03 6.65
N ALA A 204 -14.31 -21.20 7.07
CA ALA A 204 -14.92 -21.39 8.39
C ALA A 204 -13.96 -21.03 9.54
N ARG A 205 -12.64 -21.20 9.34
CA ARG A 205 -11.62 -20.75 10.29
C ARG A 205 -11.38 -19.27 10.22
N HIS A 206 -11.29 -18.65 9.05
CA HIS A 206 -11.16 -17.20 8.97
C HIS A 206 -12.26 -16.50 9.77
N HIS A 207 -13.45 -17.09 9.81
CA HIS A 207 -14.56 -16.62 10.63
C HIS A 207 -14.38 -16.89 12.14
N ARG A 208 -13.93 -18.09 12.55
CA ARG A 208 -13.72 -18.47 13.97
C ARG A 208 -12.49 -17.83 14.61
N GLU A 209 -11.41 -17.70 13.85
CA GLU A 209 -10.14 -17.12 14.26
C GLU A 209 -10.06 -15.63 13.96
N GLY A 210 -11.18 -14.91 13.75
CA GLY A 210 -11.16 -13.44 13.65
C GLY A 210 -10.23 -12.86 12.57
N THR A 211 -9.61 -13.71 11.74
CA THR A 211 -8.84 -13.39 10.55
C THR A 211 -9.80 -13.23 9.38
N ALA A 212 -10.95 -12.62 9.60
CA ALA A 212 -11.38 -11.65 8.61
C ALA A 212 -10.25 -10.61 8.63
N ASP A 213 -9.23 -10.80 7.80
CA ASP A 213 -8.26 -9.76 7.57
C ASP A 213 -9.10 -8.54 7.18
N PRO A 214 -9.16 -7.49 8.02
CA PRO A 214 -9.82 -6.30 7.56
C PRO A 214 -9.04 -5.73 6.38
N ARG A 215 -7.92 -6.30 5.91
CA ARG A 215 -7.28 -5.94 4.64
C ARG A 215 -7.77 -6.71 3.42
N GLN A 216 -8.53 -7.79 3.57
CA GLN A 216 -9.33 -8.35 2.46
C GLN A 216 -10.76 -7.80 2.46
N SER A 217 -11.26 -7.30 3.60
CA SER A 217 -12.50 -6.52 3.66
C SER A 217 -12.30 -4.99 3.64
N ARG A 218 -11.06 -4.48 3.77
CA ARG A 218 -10.70 -3.15 3.28
C ARG A 218 -10.52 -3.34 1.79
N GLN A 219 -11.67 -3.33 1.13
CA GLN A 219 -11.78 -2.58 -0.10
C GLN A 219 -10.90 -1.34 0.05
N LEU A 220 -9.87 -1.33 -0.77
CA LEU A 220 -8.88 -0.29 -1.01
C LEU A 220 -9.57 0.97 -1.59
N SER A 221 -10.70 1.36 -1.03
CA SER A 221 -11.68 2.18 -1.73
C SER A 221 -12.39 3.18 -0.83
N GLN A 222 -12.49 2.99 0.49
CA GLN A 222 -13.38 3.86 1.28
C GLN A 222 -12.72 5.15 1.80
N GLN A 223 -11.43 5.14 2.13
CA GLN A 223 -10.73 6.38 2.55
C GLN A 223 -10.34 7.25 1.36
N GLU A 224 -9.94 6.65 0.24
CA GLU A 224 -9.81 7.36 -1.02
C GLU A 224 -11.18 7.81 -1.52
N ALA A 225 -12.26 7.00 -1.43
CA ALA A 225 -13.59 7.45 -1.83
C ALA A 225 -14.11 8.62 -1.00
N LEU A 226 -13.77 8.78 0.29
CA LEU A 226 -14.25 9.94 1.06
C LEU A 226 -13.54 11.24 0.64
N ALA A 227 -12.22 11.21 0.44
CA ALA A 227 -11.49 12.36 -0.11
C ALA A 227 -11.83 12.61 -1.60
N PHE A 228 -12.11 11.54 -2.34
CA PHE A 228 -12.58 11.60 -3.72
C PHE A 228 -14.03 12.06 -3.80
N GLN A 229 -14.90 11.75 -2.84
CA GLN A 229 -16.30 12.22 -2.77
C GLN A 229 -16.38 13.70 -2.43
N GLU A 230 -15.44 14.25 -1.64
CA GLU A 230 -15.38 15.70 -1.42
C GLU A 230 -14.99 16.46 -2.70
N ARG A 231 -13.98 16.01 -3.46
CA ARG A 231 -13.69 16.54 -4.82
C ARG A 231 -14.76 16.16 -5.86
N ALA A 232 -15.44 15.05 -5.58
CA ALA A 232 -16.69 14.52 -6.14
C ALA A 232 -17.70 15.60 -6.54
N ASN A 233 -17.83 16.56 -5.62
CA ASN A 233 -18.96 17.47 -5.55
C ASN A 233 -18.69 18.85 -6.17
N ASP A 234 -17.48 19.16 -6.66
CA ASP A 234 -17.15 20.49 -7.23
C ASP A 234 -17.28 20.53 -8.78
N VAL A 235 -18.27 19.84 -9.34
CA VAL A 235 -18.61 19.99 -10.77
C VAL A 235 -19.68 21.07 -10.93
N ARG A 236 -19.28 22.23 -11.44
CA ARG A 236 -20.15 23.39 -11.69
C ARG A 236 -20.72 23.33 -13.11
N ILE A 237 -22.03 23.11 -13.23
CA ILE A 237 -22.72 22.92 -14.52
C ILE A 237 -23.40 24.21 -14.94
N LEU A 238 -23.05 24.71 -16.12
CA LEU A 238 -23.75 25.79 -16.82
C LEU A 238 -24.67 25.18 -17.89
N VAL A 239 -25.94 25.59 -17.92
CA VAL A 239 -26.92 25.14 -18.92
C VAL A 239 -27.24 26.30 -19.87
N PRO A 240 -27.14 26.12 -21.20
CA PRO A 240 -27.51 27.14 -22.17
C PRO A 240 -28.99 27.52 -22.04
N GLN A 241 -29.30 28.82 -21.98
CA GLN A 241 -30.66 29.34 -21.78
C GLN A 241 -31.67 28.92 -22.87
N HIS A 242 -31.19 28.49 -24.04
CA HIS A 242 -32.02 28.29 -25.23
C HIS A 242 -32.47 26.82 -25.48
N ARG A 243 -32.21 25.88 -24.57
CA ARG A 243 -32.65 24.47 -24.72
C ARG A 243 -33.21 23.88 -23.41
N SER A 244 -34.53 23.84 -23.28
CA SER A 244 -35.27 23.27 -22.15
C SER A 244 -35.34 21.73 -22.19
N LYS A 245 -34.21 21.04 -22.24
CA LYS A 245 -34.18 19.57 -22.04
C LYS A 245 -33.81 19.28 -20.58
N LYS A 246 -34.60 18.44 -19.90
CA LYS A 246 -34.27 17.89 -18.56
C LYS A 246 -32.89 17.22 -18.65
N THR A 247 -31.86 17.87 -18.12
CA THR A 247 -30.49 17.36 -18.14
C THR A 247 -30.29 16.46 -16.93
N ASN A 248 -29.75 15.26 -17.17
CA ASN A 248 -29.42 14.32 -16.10
C ASN A 248 -28.13 14.79 -15.41
N ARG A 249 -28.30 15.69 -14.43
CA ARG A 249 -27.20 16.30 -13.66
C ARG A 249 -26.24 15.25 -13.10
N ARG A 250 -26.75 14.12 -12.62
CA ARG A 250 -25.95 13.04 -12.03
C ARG A 250 -24.99 12.43 -13.05
N ASN A 251 -25.49 12.12 -14.24
CA ASN A 251 -24.66 11.56 -15.32
C ASN A 251 -23.62 12.58 -15.80
N ILE A 252 -23.97 13.88 -15.87
CA ILE A 252 -23.01 14.92 -16.26
C ILE A 252 -21.86 15.02 -15.26
N VAL A 253 -22.16 15.00 -13.96
CA VAL A 253 -21.13 15.02 -12.90
C VAL A 253 -20.23 13.79 -13.01
N GLU A 254 -20.81 12.60 -13.12
CA GLU A 254 -20.06 11.35 -13.21
C GLU A 254 -19.15 11.30 -14.46
N SER A 255 -19.68 11.62 -15.64
CA SER A 255 -18.90 11.67 -16.88
C SER A 255 -17.81 12.74 -16.84
N ALA A 256 -18.09 13.92 -16.27
CA ALA A 256 -17.10 14.99 -16.15
C ALA A 256 -15.91 14.57 -15.27
N LEU A 257 -16.17 13.89 -14.16
CA LEU A 257 -15.13 13.41 -13.24
C LEU A 257 -14.30 12.29 -13.85
N LEU A 258 -14.95 11.35 -14.54
CA LEU A 258 -14.26 10.27 -15.25
C LEU A 258 -13.34 10.84 -16.34
N SER A 259 -13.84 11.76 -17.16
CA SER A 259 -13.04 12.41 -18.20
C SER A 259 -11.91 13.26 -17.63
N ALA A 260 -12.14 14.00 -16.54
CA ALA A 260 -11.09 14.78 -15.88
C ALA A 260 -9.93 13.92 -15.35
N ARG A 261 -10.24 12.73 -14.80
CA ARG A 261 -9.23 11.77 -14.36
C ARG A 261 -8.42 11.24 -15.54
N GLU A 262 -9.10 10.85 -16.61
CA GLU A 262 -8.46 10.35 -17.83
C GLU A 262 -7.50 11.39 -18.41
N VAL A 263 -7.93 12.65 -18.49
CA VAL A 263 -7.07 13.77 -18.92
C VAL A 263 -5.85 13.93 -17.99
N ALA A 264 -6.05 13.84 -16.66
CA ALA A 264 -4.96 13.99 -15.70
C ALA A 264 -3.94 12.83 -15.76
N GLU A 265 -4.38 11.59 -15.97
CA GLU A 265 -3.46 10.45 -16.17
C GLU A 265 -2.74 10.54 -17.52
N ASN A 266 -3.44 10.89 -18.59
CA ASN A 266 -2.83 11.08 -19.91
C ASN A 266 -1.79 12.20 -19.91
N ALA A 267 -2.01 13.27 -19.13
CA ALA A 267 -1.03 14.34 -18.94
C ALA A 267 0.30 13.85 -18.35
N ARG A 268 0.33 12.72 -17.63
CA ARG A 268 1.58 12.18 -17.04
C ARG A 268 2.48 11.50 -18.05
N ASN A 269 1.96 11.11 -19.21
CA ASN A 269 2.71 10.43 -20.26
C ASN A 269 3.56 11.39 -21.10
N GLY A 270 3.42 12.70 -20.89
CA GLY A 270 4.21 13.71 -21.60
C GLY A 270 5.71 13.64 -21.26
N PRO A 271 6.62 13.82 -22.23
CA PRO A 271 8.06 13.84 -22.00
C PRO A 271 8.47 15.04 -21.12
N VAL A 272 9.63 14.92 -20.48
CA VAL A 272 10.18 15.97 -19.59
C VAL A 272 11.42 16.60 -20.23
N ALA A 273 11.35 17.90 -20.56
CA ALA A 273 12.47 18.71 -20.99
C ALA A 273 13.14 19.38 -19.78
N ALA A 274 14.38 19.01 -19.48
CA ALA A 274 15.14 19.61 -18.38
C ALA A 274 15.99 20.79 -18.88
N ILE A 275 15.77 21.99 -18.35
CA ILE A 275 16.44 23.23 -18.76
C ILE A 275 17.04 24.00 -17.57
N ASP A 276 18.00 24.88 -17.82
CA ASP A 276 18.54 25.85 -16.85
C ASP A 276 18.14 27.25 -17.29
N THR A 277 17.24 27.85 -16.52
CA THR A 277 16.86 29.23 -16.75
C THR A 277 16.46 29.91 -15.44
N ARG A 278 16.16 31.20 -15.51
CA ARG A 278 15.58 31.93 -14.39
C ARG A 278 14.07 31.70 -14.34
N ASP A 279 13.47 31.75 -13.16
CA ASP A 279 12.04 31.46 -13.00
C ASP A 279 11.14 32.45 -13.77
N ASP A 280 11.55 33.72 -13.94
CA ASP A 280 10.81 34.69 -14.75
C ASP A 280 10.78 34.34 -16.24
N VAL A 281 11.85 33.74 -16.75
CA VAL A 281 11.91 33.24 -18.14
C VAL A 281 11.13 31.93 -18.28
N LEU A 282 11.16 31.06 -17.27
CA LEU A 282 10.36 29.84 -17.23
C LEU A 282 8.85 30.15 -17.24
N ASP A 283 8.42 31.14 -16.46
CA ASP A 283 7.04 31.63 -16.45
C ASP A 283 6.67 32.24 -17.81
N ALA A 284 7.58 32.99 -18.45
CA ALA A 284 7.35 33.52 -19.79
C ALA A 284 7.20 32.40 -20.83
N ILE A 285 8.00 31.33 -20.75
CA ILE A 285 7.88 30.15 -21.62
C ILE A 285 6.52 29.46 -21.39
N ARG A 286 6.05 29.34 -20.14
CA ARG A 286 4.73 28.74 -19.84
C ARG A 286 3.59 29.43 -20.58
N ASP A 287 3.68 30.75 -20.77
CA ASP A 287 2.62 31.54 -21.40
C ASP A 287 2.72 31.57 -22.94
N THR A 288 3.71 30.89 -23.52
CA THR A 288 3.85 30.72 -24.98
C THR A 288 3.07 29.53 -25.53
N ARG A 289 2.89 29.50 -26.85
CA ARG A 289 2.30 28.35 -27.57
C ARG A 289 3.13 28.05 -28.81
N LEU A 290 3.35 26.78 -29.13
CA LEU A 290 4.06 26.40 -30.36
C LEU A 290 3.30 26.81 -31.62
N SER A 291 1.97 26.90 -31.53
CA SER A 291 1.10 27.36 -32.61
C SER A 291 1.21 28.87 -32.88
N ASP A 292 1.65 29.63 -31.89
CA ASP A 292 1.85 31.08 -32.00
C ASP A 292 3.35 31.41 -32.05
N ALA A 293 3.87 31.50 -33.26
CA ALA A 293 5.26 31.86 -33.50
C ALA A 293 5.62 33.29 -33.04
N GLU A 294 4.63 34.18 -32.80
CA GLU A 294 4.90 35.52 -32.27
C GLU A 294 5.18 35.49 -30.76
N SER A 295 4.49 34.62 -30.02
CA SER A 295 4.70 34.42 -28.58
C SER A 295 6.15 34.01 -28.26
N TRP A 296 6.70 33.03 -28.97
CA TRP A 296 8.09 32.59 -28.80
C TRP A 296 9.11 33.62 -29.26
N ARG A 297 8.84 34.33 -30.36
CA ARG A 297 9.72 35.43 -30.81
C ARG A 297 9.80 36.53 -29.76
N SER A 298 8.68 36.88 -29.13
CA SER A 298 8.64 37.87 -28.05
C SER A 298 9.48 37.45 -26.85
N VAL A 299 9.34 36.21 -26.37
CA VAL A 299 10.13 35.68 -25.25
C VAL A 299 11.63 35.67 -25.57
N ILE A 300 12.02 35.21 -26.76
CA ILE A 300 13.42 35.19 -27.20
C ILE A 300 13.98 36.62 -27.32
N GLN A 301 13.21 37.57 -27.86
CA GLN A 301 13.68 38.96 -28.02
C GLN A 301 13.78 39.71 -26.68
N ASN A 302 12.88 39.43 -25.73
CA ASN A 302 12.90 40.06 -24.41
C ASN A 302 13.99 39.48 -23.49
N ALA A 303 14.53 38.31 -23.80
CA ALA A 303 15.62 37.70 -23.05
C ALA A 303 16.98 38.37 -23.32
N PRO A 304 17.92 38.30 -22.36
CA PRO A 304 19.30 38.75 -22.55
C PRO A 304 19.96 38.12 -23.79
N LEU A 305 20.79 38.91 -24.50
CA LEU A 305 21.46 38.47 -25.74
C LEU A 305 22.23 37.14 -25.58
N THR A 306 22.79 36.88 -24.41
CA THR A 306 23.52 35.65 -24.06
C THR A 306 22.63 34.41 -23.99
N GLU A 307 21.34 34.58 -23.67
CA GLU A 307 20.38 33.51 -23.45
C GLU A 307 19.51 33.24 -24.68
N ARG A 308 19.44 34.17 -25.65
CA ARG A 308 18.60 34.02 -26.85
C ARG A 308 18.89 32.76 -27.65
N LYS A 309 20.18 32.41 -27.81
CA LYS A 309 20.58 31.19 -28.52
C LYS A 309 20.08 29.94 -27.79
N TYR A 310 20.15 29.94 -26.46
CA TYR A 310 19.68 28.84 -25.63
C TYR A 310 18.16 28.72 -25.70
N LEU A 311 17.41 29.83 -25.63
CA LEU A 311 15.96 29.82 -25.78
C LEU A 311 15.49 29.34 -27.15
N SER A 312 16.24 29.66 -28.22
CA SER A 312 15.98 29.09 -29.54
C SER A 312 16.14 27.57 -29.55
N GLN A 313 17.13 27.02 -28.83
CA GLN A 313 17.32 25.57 -28.70
C GLN A 313 16.20 24.92 -27.88
N VAL A 314 15.70 25.59 -26.84
CA VAL A 314 14.54 25.13 -26.07
C VAL A 314 13.29 25.08 -26.94
N HIS A 315 13.06 26.11 -27.76
CA HIS A 315 11.94 26.13 -28.71
C HIS A 315 12.05 25.01 -29.76
N GLU A 316 13.24 24.78 -30.30
CA GLU A 316 13.51 23.67 -31.24
C GLU A 316 13.25 22.31 -30.59
N LEU A 317 13.76 22.08 -29.38
CA LEU A 317 13.51 20.86 -28.61
C LEU A 317 12.02 20.60 -28.39
N LEU A 318 11.24 21.62 -28.01
CA LEU A 318 9.79 21.47 -27.82
C LEU A 318 9.06 21.21 -29.15
N THR A 319 9.55 21.78 -30.24
CA THR A 319 9.03 21.53 -31.58
C THR A 319 9.29 20.09 -32.03
N ASP A 320 10.51 19.58 -31.77
CA ASP A 320 10.88 18.20 -32.10
C ASP A 320 10.02 17.21 -31.31
N LEU A 321 9.81 17.43 -30.01
CA LEU A 321 8.90 16.61 -29.20
C LEU A 321 7.46 16.62 -29.74
N ALA A 322 6.98 17.77 -30.23
CA ALA A 322 5.66 17.87 -30.84
C ALA A 322 5.57 17.10 -32.18
N VAL A 323 6.67 16.98 -32.93
CA VAL A 323 6.76 16.21 -34.18
C VAL A 323 6.87 14.71 -33.91
N GLU A 324 7.71 14.29 -32.96
CA GLU A 324 7.89 12.88 -32.58
C GLU A 324 6.56 12.24 -32.17
N ASN A 325 5.73 12.98 -31.43
CA ASN A 325 4.39 12.56 -31.07
C ASN A 325 3.49 12.24 -32.28
N ARG A 326 3.63 12.96 -33.40
CA ARG A 326 2.80 12.72 -34.60
C ARG A 326 3.25 11.50 -35.39
N THR A 327 4.48 11.05 -35.18
CA THR A 327 5.08 9.93 -35.93
C THR A 327 4.98 8.59 -35.22
N ASN A 328 4.83 8.58 -33.89
CA ASN A 328 4.76 7.36 -33.09
C ASN A 328 3.31 6.88 -32.94
N ASP A 329 2.97 5.73 -33.52
CA ASP A 329 1.64 5.10 -33.47
C ASP A 329 1.30 4.45 -32.11
N THR A 330 2.29 4.32 -31.21
CA THR A 330 2.17 3.54 -29.96
C THR A 330 1.84 4.35 -28.71
N GLU A 331 2.25 5.62 -28.61
CA GLU A 331 2.00 6.48 -27.44
C GLU A 331 1.78 7.93 -27.87
N SER A 332 0.52 8.39 -27.82
CA SER A 332 0.17 9.78 -28.14
C SER A 332 0.16 10.63 -26.86
N TYR A 333 1.03 11.61 -26.76
CA TYR A 333 1.04 12.62 -25.70
C TYR A 333 0.72 14.00 -26.28
N THR A 334 -0.14 14.79 -25.64
CA THR A 334 -0.49 16.14 -26.13
C THR A 334 0.31 17.24 -25.43
N ASN A 335 1.18 16.87 -24.50
CA ASN A 335 1.85 17.80 -23.60
C ASN A 335 3.28 17.36 -23.28
N ALA A 336 4.06 18.28 -22.75
CA ALA A 336 5.37 18.04 -22.15
C ALA A 336 5.47 18.74 -20.79
N PHE A 337 6.44 18.33 -19.99
CA PHE A 337 6.84 19.04 -18.77
C PHE A 337 8.17 19.72 -18.99
N ILE A 338 8.30 20.96 -18.54
CA ILE A 338 9.58 21.68 -18.56
C ILE A 338 10.06 21.79 -17.12
N TYR A 339 11.18 21.13 -16.82
CA TYR A 339 11.79 21.09 -15.49
C TYR A 339 13.01 21.99 -15.44
N ASN A 340 12.99 22.98 -14.55
CA ASN A 340 14.14 23.84 -14.28
C ASN A 340 15.05 23.19 -13.24
N TYR A 341 16.17 22.61 -13.66
CA TYR A 341 17.07 21.92 -12.73
C TYR A 341 17.91 22.87 -11.86
N ARG A 342 17.85 24.19 -12.09
CA ARG A 342 18.49 25.20 -11.23
C ARG A 342 17.66 25.55 -10.00
N THR A 343 16.34 25.64 -10.14
CA THR A 343 15.41 26.06 -9.06
C THR A 343 14.51 24.94 -8.58
N GLY A 344 14.40 23.85 -9.34
CA GLY A 344 13.49 22.73 -9.05
C GLY A 344 12.04 22.96 -9.52
N SER A 345 11.77 24.08 -10.20
CA SER A 345 10.44 24.41 -10.73
C SER A 345 10.06 23.50 -11.90
N CYS A 346 8.78 23.13 -12.02
CA CYS A 346 8.26 22.32 -13.13
C CYS A 346 6.97 22.94 -13.68
N VAL A 347 6.89 23.11 -15.00
CA VAL A 347 5.71 23.66 -15.67
C VAL A 347 5.14 22.66 -16.68
N TYR A 348 3.81 22.63 -16.76
CA TYR A 348 3.09 21.91 -17.80
C TYR A 348 3.07 22.77 -19.06
N TYR A 349 3.43 22.19 -20.20
CA TYR A 349 3.49 22.86 -21.49
C TYR A 349 2.69 22.07 -22.54
N ASP A 350 1.80 22.75 -23.25
CA ASP A 350 0.95 22.16 -24.27
C ASP A 350 1.71 22.04 -25.60
N LEU A 351 1.81 20.83 -26.15
CA LEU A 351 2.42 20.55 -27.46
C LEU A 351 1.38 20.54 -28.58
N GLY A 352 0.13 20.90 -28.27
CA GLY A 352 -0.97 21.01 -29.22
C GLY A 352 -0.70 22.00 -30.37
N PRO A 353 -1.38 21.80 -31.51
CA PRO A 353 -1.22 22.61 -32.72
C PRO A 353 -1.81 24.01 -32.65
#